data_AF-A0A174BUZ1-F1
#
_entry.id   AF-A0A174BUZ1-F1
#
_cell.length_a   1.000
_cell.length_b   1.000
_cell.length_c   1.000
_cell.angle_alpha   90.00
_cell.angle_beta   90.00
_cell.angle_gamma   90.00
#
_symmetry.space_group_name_H-M   'P 1'
#
loop_
_entity.id
_entity.type
_entity.pdbx_description
1 polymer ?
#
loop_
_entity_poly.entity_id
_entity_poly.type
_entity_poly.pdbx_seq_one_letter_code
_entity_poly.pdbx_strand_id
1 'polypeptide(L)'
;MQENGTELLVCCTGCQSCMPCMVKINIPGLFALYNRTATEGVEAVRAEYERQDKRADDCINCYRCEKQCPQHLGIGILMQDIAETFGE
;
A
#
# COMPACT_ATOMS: atom_id res chain seq x y z
N MET A 1 -2.18 19.52 -22.00
CA MET A 1 -2.03 20.05 -20.63
C MET A 1 -2.86 19.13 -19.75
N GLN A 2 -2.35 18.06 -19.16
CA GLN A 2 -1.19 17.90 -18.26
C GLN A 2 -0.41 16.66 -18.78
N GLU A 3 0.87 16.64 -19.19
CA GLU A 3 2.17 17.02 -18.60
C GLU A 3 2.58 16.17 -17.38
N ASN A 4 3.31 15.07 -17.65
CA ASN A 4 4.13 14.23 -16.76
C ASN A 4 3.50 13.81 -15.41
N GLY A 5 2.65 12.78 -15.44
CA GLY A 5 2.27 12.04 -14.23
C GLY A 5 3.12 10.78 -14.12
N THR A 6 4.00 10.71 -13.12
CA THR A 6 4.57 9.42 -12.66
C THR A 6 3.40 8.48 -12.39
N GLU A 7 3.33 7.36 -13.11
CA GLU A 7 2.21 6.42 -13.02
C GLU A 7 2.25 5.73 -11.65
N LEU A 8 1.43 6.21 -10.70
CA LEU A 8 1.33 5.63 -9.37
C LEU A 8 0.45 4.38 -9.45
N LEU A 9 0.93 3.27 -8.91
CA LEU A 9 0.16 2.02 -8.82
C LEU A 9 -1.11 2.19 -7.96
N VAL A 10 -1.03 3.05 -6.96
CA VAL A 10 -2.11 3.38 -6.02
C VAL A 10 -2.21 4.88 -5.84
N CYS A 11 -3.37 5.43 -6.15
CA CYS A 11 -3.70 6.83 -5.91
C CYS A 11 -3.99 7.12 -4.43
N CYS A 12 -3.11 6.78 -3.50
CA CYS A 12 -3.27 7.10 -2.07
C CYS A 12 -2.69 8.48 -1.75
N THR A 13 -3.44 9.33 -1.03
CA THR A 13 -2.94 10.63 -0.56
C THR A 13 -2.19 10.57 0.78
N GLY A 14 -2.14 9.41 1.43
CA GLY A 14 -1.53 9.28 2.74
C GLY A 14 -2.30 9.97 3.87
N CYS A 15 -3.61 10.21 3.70
CA CYS A 15 -4.46 10.90 4.69
C CYS A 15 -4.66 10.15 6.03
N GLN A 16 -4.24 8.88 6.11
CA GLN A 16 -4.31 8.03 7.30
C GLN A 16 -5.73 7.72 7.83
N SER A 17 -6.81 8.07 7.13
CA SER A 17 -8.17 7.72 7.56
C SER A 17 -8.43 6.21 7.66
N CYS A 18 -7.64 5.38 6.96
CA CYS A 18 -7.71 3.93 7.04
C CYS A 18 -7.11 3.33 8.34
N MET A 19 -6.49 4.17 9.18
CA MET A 19 -5.82 3.78 10.42
C MET A 19 -6.70 4.06 11.65
N PRO A 20 -6.58 3.27 12.73
CA PRO A 20 -5.71 2.10 12.86
C PRO A 20 -6.29 0.85 12.18
N CYS A 21 -5.44 0.08 11.51
CA CYS A 21 -5.79 -1.27 11.07
C CYS A 21 -5.88 -2.21 12.29
N MET A 22 -6.83 -3.14 12.31
CA MET A 22 -7.01 -4.07 13.43
C MET A 22 -5.81 -5.00 13.65
N VAL A 23 -5.09 -5.34 12.58
CA VAL A 23 -3.84 -6.12 12.61
C VAL A 23 -2.60 -5.22 12.63
N LYS A 24 -2.76 -3.90 12.82
CA LYS A 24 -1.69 -2.90 12.95
C LYS A 24 -0.82 -2.70 11.70
N ILE A 25 -1.31 -3.06 10.51
CA ILE A 25 -0.65 -2.74 9.24
C ILE A 25 -0.62 -1.22 9.02
N ASN A 26 0.56 -0.70 8.65
CA ASN A 26 0.74 0.67 8.21
C ASN A 26 0.34 0.82 6.73
N ILE A 27 -0.98 0.89 6.47
CA ILE A 27 -1.54 0.91 5.11
C ILE A 27 -0.95 2.04 4.24
N PRO A 28 -0.88 3.31 4.70
CA PRO A 28 -0.30 4.38 3.90
C PRO A 28 1.19 4.18 3.58
N GLY A 29 1.95 3.62 4.53
CA GLY A 29 3.37 3.31 4.34
C GLY A 29 3.58 2.23 3.27
N LEU A 30 2.81 1.14 3.33
CA LEU A 30 2.88 0.09 2.31
C LEU A 30 2.48 0.60 0.92
N PHE A 31 1.47 1.47 0.81
CA PHE A 31 1.11 2.09 -0.46
C PHE A 31 2.19 3.01 -1.00
N ALA A 32 2.87 3.76 -0.15
CA ALA A 32 4.00 4.59 -0.56
C ALA A 32 5.17 3.73 -1.08
N LEU A 33 5.50 2.63 -0.39
CA LEU A 33 6.52 1.67 -0.82
C LEU A 33 6.13 1.01 -2.14
N TYR A 34 4.87 0.61 -2.28
CA TYR A 34 4.37 0.00 -3.50
C TYR A 34 4.45 0.96 -4.68
N ASN A 35 4.02 2.21 -4.54
CA ASN A 35 4.17 3.21 -5.60
C ASN A 35 5.61 3.45 -6.01
N ARG A 36 6.56 3.37 -5.07
CA ARG A 36 7.98 3.50 -5.38
C ARG A 36 8.53 2.32 -6.17
N THR A 37 7.92 1.14 -6.13
CA THR A 37 8.36 0.01 -6.98
C THR A 37 8.23 0.32 -8.47
N ALA A 38 7.25 1.14 -8.86
CA ALA A 38 7.06 1.54 -10.25
C ALA A 38 8.20 2.41 -10.80
N THR A 39 8.86 3.19 -9.93
CA THR A 39 9.95 4.09 -10.33
C THR A 39 11.35 3.58 -9.97
N GLU A 40 11.49 2.93 -8.82
CA GLU A 40 12.78 2.48 -8.27
C GLU A 40 13.01 0.97 -8.47
N GLY A 41 11.95 0.21 -8.73
CA GLY A 41 11.98 -1.26 -8.76
C GLY A 41 11.80 -1.89 -7.38
N VAL A 42 11.32 -3.14 -7.37
CA VAL A 42 11.02 -3.90 -6.13
C VAL A 42 12.26 -4.08 -5.26
N GLU A 43 13.39 -4.46 -5.84
CA GLU A 43 14.63 -4.72 -5.11
C GLU A 43 15.18 -3.49 -4.37
N ALA A 44 14.96 -2.28 -4.91
CA ALA A 44 15.41 -1.04 -4.28
C ALA A 44 14.65 -0.74 -2.98
N VAL A 45 13.35 -1.06 -2.94
CA VAL A 45 12.48 -0.79 -1.78
C VAL A 45 12.32 -1.99 -0.85
N ARG A 46 12.76 -3.19 -1.26
CA ARG A 46 12.61 -4.46 -0.53
C ARG A 46 13.09 -4.37 0.92
N ALA A 47 14.29 -3.83 1.14
CA ALA A 47 14.85 -3.69 2.47
C ALA A 47 14.03 -2.75 3.39
N GLU A 48 13.27 -1.81 2.84
CA GLU A 48 12.40 -0.92 3.61
C GLU A 48 11.03 -1.57 3.87
N TYR A 49 10.53 -2.36 2.92
CA TYR A 49 9.35 -3.20 3.08
C TYR A 49 9.56 -4.27 4.18
N GLU A 50 10.68 -4.97 4.15
CA GLU A 50 11.02 -6.00 5.14
C GLU A 50 11.26 -5.44 6.55
N ARG A 51 11.51 -4.12 6.67
CA ARG A 51 11.64 -3.42 7.95
C ARG A 51 10.30 -3.01 8.57
N GLN A 52 9.18 -3.18 7.86
CA GLN A 52 7.86 -2.88 8.43
C GLN A 52 7.49 -3.92 9.50
N ASP A 53 6.92 -3.47 10.62
CA ASP A 53 6.42 -4.37 11.68
C ASP A 53 5.36 -5.35 11.17
N LYS A 54 4.58 -4.90 10.19
CA LYS A 54 3.48 -5.63 9.56
C LYS A 54 3.51 -5.39 8.07
N ARG A 55 3.42 -6.49 7.33
CA ARG A 55 3.58 -6.56 5.87
C ARG A 55 2.21 -6.77 5.23
N ALA A 56 2.18 -6.82 3.90
CA ALA A 56 0.93 -6.92 3.16
C ALA A 56 0.26 -8.30 3.32
N ASP A 57 1.05 -9.37 3.49
CA ASP A 57 0.61 -10.74 3.79
C ASP A 57 -0.13 -10.87 5.13
N ASP A 58 0.11 -9.98 6.09
CA ASP A 58 -0.66 -9.92 7.35
C ASP A 58 -2.12 -9.44 7.15
N CYS A 59 -2.49 -8.96 5.95
CA CYS A 59 -3.83 -8.46 5.68
C CYS A 59 -4.86 -9.58 5.69
N ILE A 60 -5.75 -9.58 6.69
CA ILE A 60 -6.83 -10.57 6.80
C ILE A 60 -8.09 -10.26 5.96
N ASN A 61 -8.01 -9.28 5.04
CA ASN A 61 -9.14 -8.88 4.20
C ASN A 61 -10.44 -8.59 4.98
N CYS A 62 -10.34 -7.83 6.07
CA CYS A 62 -11.52 -7.43 6.86
C CYS A 62 -12.32 -6.26 6.24
N TYR A 63 -11.75 -5.59 5.23
CA TYR A 63 -12.33 -4.45 4.49
C TYR A 63 -12.78 -3.24 5.35
N ARG A 64 -12.39 -3.17 6.62
CA ARG A 64 -12.79 -2.08 7.53
C ARG A 64 -12.12 -0.75 7.19
N CYS A 65 -10.89 -0.81 6.68
CA CYS A 65 -10.14 0.35 6.23
C CYS A 65 -10.78 1.02 5.02
N GLU A 66 -11.40 0.25 4.12
CA GLU A 66 -12.01 0.77 2.88
C GLU A 66 -13.21 1.68 3.16
N LYS A 67 -14.02 1.32 4.17
CA LYS A 67 -15.15 2.15 4.63
C LYS A 67 -14.74 3.53 5.15
N GLN A 68 -13.49 3.65 5.61
CA GLN A 68 -12.94 4.90 6.14
C GLN A 68 -12.09 5.65 5.10
N CYS A 69 -11.76 5.01 3.99
CA CYS A 69 -10.96 5.62 2.94
C CYS A 69 -11.83 6.61 2.14
N PRO A 70 -11.53 7.92 2.17
CA PRO A 70 -12.31 8.92 1.41
C PRO A 70 -12.15 8.76 -0.11
N GLN A 71 -11.13 8.03 -0.55
CA GLN A 71 -10.85 7.74 -1.95
C GLN A 71 -11.45 6.41 -2.42
N HIS A 72 -12.12 5.68 -1.51
CA HIS A 72 -12.74 4.38 -1.78
C HIS A 72 -11.80 3.37 -2.45
N LEU A 73 -10.53 3.36 -2.03
CA LEU A 73 -9.55 2.40 -2.51
C LEU A 73 -9.92 0.99 -2.04
N GLY A 74 -9.76 0.00 -2.93
CA GLY A 74 -9.89 -1.43 -2.62
C GLY A 74 -8.67 -1.94 -1.85
N ILE A 75 -8.47 -1.44 -0.63
CA ILE A 75 -7.28 -1.70 0.19
C ILE A 75 -7.02 -3.20 0.37
N GLY A 76 -8.04 -4.04 0.52
CA GLY A 76 -7.83 -5.49 0.66
C GLY A 76 -7.24 -6.14 -0.59
N ILE A 77 -7.70 -5.72 -1.77
CA ILE A 77 -7.15 -6.21 -3.04
C ILE A 77 -5.74 -5.68 -3.25
N LEU A 78 -5.52 -4.38 -3.00
CA LEU A 78 -4.20 -3.77 -3.11
C LEU A 78 -3.17 -4.41 -2.18
N MET A 79 -3.57 -4.87 -0.98
CA MET A 79 -2.67 -5.61 -0.10
C MET A 79 -2.25 -6.96 -0.70
N GLN A 80 -3.13 -7.63 -1.45
CA GLN A 80 -2.76 -8.87 -2.16
C GLN A 80 -1.78 -8.57 -3.30
N ASP A 81 -2.02 -7.51 -4.08
CA ASP A 81 -1.12 -7.09 -5.15
C ASP A 81 0.28 -6.75 -4.61
N ILE A 82 0.33 -6.11 -3.43
CA ILE A 82 1.60 -5.79 -2.75
C ILE A 82 2.29 -7.07 -2.30
N ALA A 83 1.57 -8.00 -1.64
CA ALA A 83 2.15 -9.27 -1.21
C ALA A 83 2.74 -10.06 -2.38
N GLU A 84 2.01 -10.14 -3.50
CA GLU A 84 2.49 -10.78 -4.74
C GLU A 84 3.75 -10.09 -5.29
N THR A 85 3.79 -8.76 -5.28
CA THR A 85 4.94 -7.97 -5.74
C THR A 85 6.21 -8.26 -4.94
N PHE A 86 6.09 -8.49 -3.63
CA PHE A 86 7.23 -8.80 -2.75
C PHE A 86 7.53 -10.30 -2.62
N GLY A 87 6.67 -11.16 -3.17
CA GLY A 87 6.83 -12.62 -3.21
C GLY A 87 6.42 -13.32 -1.92
N GLU A 88 5.30 -12.91 -1.33
CA GLU A 88 4.77 -13.42 -0.05
C GLU A 88 3.47 -14.22 -0.20
#